data_AF-A0A2A4HTL4-F1
#
_entry.id   AF-A0A2A4HTL4-F1
#
_cell.length_a   1.000
_cell.length_b   1.000
_cell.length_c   1.000
_cell.angle_alpha   90.00
_cell.angle_beta   90.00
_cell.angle_gamma   90.00
#
_symmetry.space_group_name_H-M   'P 1'
#
loop_
_entity.id
_entity.type
_entity.pdbx_description
1 polymer ?
#
loop_
_entity_poly.entity_id
_entity_poly.type
_entity_poly.pdbx_seq_one_letter_code
_entity_poly.pdbx_strand_id
1 'polypeptide(L)'
;MLSLLMETERVIHLNPDAAATQLRRAISLLTADSDSKPSQDRVTGRLARWQIARVNDFIDQHLGRCIRTNELASLLSLSTSYFSRLFKQTMGITPLLYVTARRVEAAGQYMLCSECSLSDIALRYGFCDQSHLCRVFKRETGLSPQTWRKLYSGATPRRRKASMPLNTIQLHDPIANHN
;
A
#
# COMPACT_ATOMS: atom_id res chain seq x y z
N MET A 1 -29.50 49.50 -28.33
CA MET A 1 -28.02 49.57 -28.33
C MET A 1 -27.45 50.74 -27.51
N LEU A 2 -28.19 51.35 -26.56
CA LEU A 2 -27.66 52.42 -25.69
C LEU A 2 -28.23 52.39 -24.26
N SER A 3 -28.51 51.19 -23.73
CA SER A 3 -28.87 50.99 -22.32
C SER A 3 -28.31 49.66 -21.80
N LEU A 4 -27.02 49.40 -22.09
CA LEU A 4 -26.27 48.27 -21.55
C LEU A 4 -25.22 48.70 -20.50
N LEU A 5 -25.19 49.96 -20.03
CA LEU A 5 -24.04 50.45 -19.22
C LEU A 5 -24.37 51.33 -18.00
N MET A 6 -25.59 51.33 -17.48
CA MET A 6 -25.89 51.95 -16.16
C MET A 6 -26.87 51.09 -15.35
N GLU A 7 -26.45 49.87 -15.01
CA GLU A 7 -26.69 49.29 -13.68
C GLU A 7 -25.72 48.10 -13.52
N THR A 8 -24.44 48.41 -13.63
CA THR A 8 -23.41 47.64 -12.94
C THR A 8 -23.69 47.76 -11.44
N GLU A 9 -23.61 46.63 -10.72
CA GLU A 9 -23.47 46.58 -9.26
C GLU A 9 -24.68 47.01 -8.40
N ARG A 10 -25.65 46.09 -8.22
CA ARG A 10 -26.45 45.89 -6.99
C ARG A 10 -27.51 44.84 -7.36
N VAL A 11 -27.45 43.56 -6.96
CA VAL A 11 -27.35 43.06 -5.59
C VAL A 11 -26.83 41.61 -5.66
N ILE A 12 -25.51 41.43 -5.47
CA ILE A 12 -24.85 40.16 -5.08
C ILE A 12 -25.12 39.93 -3.57
N HIS A 13 -26.37 40.06 -3.15
CA HIS A 13 -26.72 40.08 -1.73
C HIS A 13 -28.12 39.51 -1.50
N LEU A 14 -28.29 38.22 -1.79
CA LEU A 14 -29.26 37.45 -1.03
C LEU A 14 -28.67 36.07 -0.71
N ASN A 15 -28.02 36.06 0.45
CA ASN A 15 -27.69 34.90 1.27
C ASN A 15 -26.46 34.05 0.88
N PRO A 16 -25.24 34.64 0.88
CA PRO A 16 -23.99 33.88 0.91
C PRO A 16 -23.90 32.94 2.14
N ASP A 17 -24.62 33.25 3.23
CA ASP A 17 -24.71 32.39 4.41
C ASP A 17 -25.57 31.14 4.18
N ALA A 18 -26.58 31.17 3.32
CA ALA A 18 -27.41 30.00 3.03
C ALA A 18 -26.65 28.98 2.16
N ALA A 19 -25.91 29.47 1.15
CA ALA A 19 -25.04 28.65 0.32
C ALA A 19 -23.85 28.09 1.15
N ALA A 20 -23.24 28.92 2.02
CA ALA A 20 -22.20 28.46 2.92
C ALA A 20 -22.72 27.43 3.94
N THR A 21 -23.95 27.57 4.44
CA THR A 21 -24.55 26.61 5.38
C THR A 21 -24.88 25.29 4.70
N GLN A 22 -25.36 25.31 3.44
CA GLN A 22 -25.58 24.08 2.67
C GLN A 22 -24.27 23.40 2.28
N LEU A 23 -23.23 24.17 1.90
CA LEU A 23 -21.91 23.64 1.64
C LEU A 23 -21.27 23.05 2.91
N ARG A 24 -21.40 23.73 4.07
CA ARG A 24 -20.93 23.22 5.37
C ARG A 24 -21.68 21.97 5.80
N ARG A 25 -23.00 21.86 5.54
CA ARG A 25 -23.76 20.62 5.78
C ARG A 25 -23.35 19.50 4.82
N ALA A 26 -23.15 19.79 3.54
CA ALA A 26 -22.70 18.78 2.57
C ALA A 26 -21.28 18.29 2.89
N ILE A 27 -20.35 19.20 3.24
CA ILE A 27 -19.02 18.84 3.74
C ILE A 27 -19.17 18.06 5.05
N SER A 28 -19.98 18.52 6.01
CA SER A 28 -20.22 17.78 7.25
C SER A 28 -20.85 16.41 7.03
N LEU A 29 -21.66 16.17 6.00
CA LEU A 29 -22.20 14.84 5.70
C LEU A 29 -21.16 13.95 5.01
N LEU A 30 -20.26 14.53 4.21
CA LEU A 30 -19.13 13.84 3.58
C LEU A 30 -17.96 13.61 4.55
N THR A 31 -17.83 14.44 5.59
CA THR A 31 -16.78 14.37 6.64
C THR A 31 -17.31 13.82 7.96
N ALA A 32 -18.62 13.71 8.19
CA ALA A 32 -19.18 13.00 9.36
C ALA A 32 -18.95 11.50 9.29
N ASP A 33 -18.61 10.97 8.12
CA ASP A 33 -18.07 9.61 7.98
C ASP A 33 -16.54 9.56 8.24
N SER A 34 -15.92 10.69 8.57
CA SER A 34 -14.46 10.83 8.82
C SER A 34 -14.08 11.35 10.21
N ASP A 35 -15.05 11.73 11.06
CA ASP A 35 -14.78 12.23 12.43
C ASP A 35 -15.32 11.33 13.55
N SER A 36 -15.62 10.07 13.23
CA SER A 36 -15.63 9.04 14.25
C SER A 36 -14.19 8.75 14.65
N LYS A 37 -13.67 9.47 15.66
CA LYS A 37 -12.64 8.93 16.56
C LYS A 37 -13.04 7.47 16.80
N PRO A 38 -12.28 6.44 16.38
CA PRO A 38 -12.75 5.07 16.45
C PRO A 38 -12.81 4.70 17.93
N SER A 39 -13.97 4.96 18.51
CA SER A 39 -14.43 4.40 19.77
C SER A 39 -14.22 2.91 19.66
N GLN A 40 -13.37 2.43 20.56
CA GLN A 40 -13.15 1.03 20.81
C GLN A 40 -14.48 0.28 20.84
N ASP A 41 -14.46 -0.93 20.28
CA ASP A 41 -15.57 -1.88 20.16
C ASP A 41 -16.54 -1.68 18.99
N ARG A 42 -16.15 -2.26 17.84
CA ARG A 42 -16.72 -3.56 17.46
C ARG A 42 -15.64 -4.54 17.00
N VAL A 43 -15.73 -5.75 17.54
CA VAL A 43 -14.85 -6.90 17.36
C VAL A 43 -14.71 -7.29 15.89
N THR A 44 -13.71 -6.73 15.22
CA THR A 44 -13.04 -7.42 14.11
C THR A 44 -11.59 -7.55 14.51
N GLY A 45 -11.14 -8.76 14.80
CA GLY A 45 -9.74 -9.05 15.08
C GLY A 45 -8.86 -8.91 13.83
N ARG A 46 -9.12 -7.92 12.95
CA ARG A 46 -8.45 -7.71 11.67
C ARG A 46 -8.36 -6.21 11.39
N LEU A 47 -7.39 -5.82 10.57
CA LEU A 47 -7.22 -4.46 10.05
C LEU A 47 -8.24 -4.20 8.94
N ALA A 48 -8.75 -2.97 8.89
CA ALA A 48 -9.62 -2.50 7.82
C ALA A 48 -8.84 -2.33 6.50
N ARG A 49 -9.56 -2.31 5.36
CA ARG A 49 -8.95 -2.23 4.01
C ARG A 49 -8.05 -0.99 3.84
N TRP A 50 -8.50 0.17 4.29
CA TRP A 50 -7.73 1.41 4.21
C TRP A 50 -6.46 1.36 5.09
N GLN A 51 -6.50 0.65 6.21
CA GLN A 51 -5.34 0.47 7.09
C GLN A 51 -4.28 -0.40 6.40
N ILE A 52 -4.70 -1.48 5.74
CA ILE A 52 -3.80 -2.31 4.93
C ILE A 52 -3.22 -1.53 3.76
N ALA A 53 -4.04 -0.77 3.02
CA ALA A 53 -3.56 0.08 1.93
C ALA A 53 -2.48 1.06 2.42
N ARG A 54 -2.74 1.76 3.52
CA ARG A 54 -1.78 2.71 4.12
C ARG A 54 -0.46 2.03 4.54
N VAL A 55 -0.54 0.82 5.11
CA VAL A 55 0.65 0.04 5.49
C VAL A 55 1.43 -0.42 4.25
N ASN A 56 0.74 -0.89 3.21
CA ASN A 56 1.37 -1.34 1.97
C ASN A 56 2.07 -0.19 1.25
N ASP A 57 1.41 0.97 1.11
CA ASP A 57 2.00 2.17 0.50
C ASP A 57 3.30 2.58 1.21
N PHE A 58 3.28 2.55 2.54
CA PHE A 58 4.48 2.84 3.33
C PHE A 58 5.58 1.80 3.10
N ILE A 59 5.24 0.51 3.08
CA ILE A 59 6.22 -0.56 2.86
C ILE A 59 6.87 -0.40 1.48
N ASP A 60 6.08 -0.19 0.44
CA ASP A 60 6.55 -0.07 -0.95
C ASP A 60 7.51 1.11 -1.14
N GLN A 61 7.22 2.23 -0.49
CA GLN A 61 8.08 3.42 -0.53
C GLN A 61 9.41 3.23 0.23
N HIS A 62 9.49 2.27 1.15
CA HIS A 62 10.62 2.12 2.08
C HIS A 62 11.33 0.76 2.00
N LEU A 63 11.07 -0.04 0.96
CA LEU A 63 11.66 -1.39 0.82
C LEU A 63 13.19 -1.41 0.90
N GLY A 64 13.86 -0.32 0.46
CA GLY A 64 15.32 -0.20 0.46
C GLY A 64 15.97 0.01 1.83
N ARG A 65 15.20 0.20 2.91
CA ARG A 65 15.74 0.33 4.27
C ARG A 65 15.11 -0.67 5.22
N CYS A 66 15.70 -0.82 6.40
CA CYS A 66 15.09 -1.57 7.49
C CYS A 66 13.75 -0.92 7.90
N ILE A 67 12.66 -1.69 7.88
CA ILE A 67 11.33 -1.29 8.33
C ILE A 67 11.04 -2.06 9.62
N ARG A 68 10.83 -1.34 10.72
CA ARG A 68 10.49 -1.95 12.01
C ARG A 68 8.98 -2.05 12.20
N THR A 69 8.54 -3.06 12.94
CA THR A 69 7.11 -3.27 13.23
C THR A 69 6.47 -2.11 14.00
N ASN A 70 7.22 -1.43 14.87
CA ASN A 70 6.72 -0.26 15.59
C ASN A 70 6.42 0.92 14.63
N GLU A 71 7.23 1.12 13.59
CA GLU A 71 6.96 2.14 12.57
C GLU A 71 5.62 1.88 11.87
N LEU A 72 5.36 0.62 11.49
CA LEU A 72 4.09 0.24 10.87
C LEU A 72 2.90 0.39 11.82
N ALA A 73 3.08 0.07 13.10
CA ALA A 73 2.04 0.23 14.12
C ALA A 73 1.70 1.72 14.35
N SER A 74 2.72 2.59 14.36
CA SER A 74 2.57 4.03 14.51
C SER A 74 1.79 4.68 13.36
N LEU A 75 1.85 4.14 12.14
CA LEU A 75 1.03 4.63 11.00
C LEU A 75 -0.48 4.58 11.27
N LEU A 76 -0.89 3.66 12.15
CA LEU A 76 -2.28 3.39 12.50
C LEU A 76 -2.59 3.80 13.95
N SER A 77 -1.65 4.46 14.65
CA SER A 77 -1.77 4.79 16.08
C SER A 77 -2.05 3.59 16.98
N LEU A 78 -1.48 2.42 16.65
CA LEU A 78 -1.64 1.18 17.42
C LEU A 78 -0.36 0.86 18.21
N SER A 79 -0.51 0.11 19.30
CA SER A 79 0.65 -0.52 19.93
C SER A 79 1.23 -1.61 19.02
N THR A 80 2.55 -1.83 19.09
CA THR A 80 3.25 -2.82 18.26
C THR A 80 2.66 -4.23 18.40
N SER A 81 2.30 -4.64 19.62
CA SER A 81 1.73 -5.96 19.90
C SER A 81 0.34 -6.12 19.31
N TYR A 82 -0.51 -5.10 19.44
CA TYR A 82 -1.86 -5.12 18.91
C TYR A 82 -1.85 -5.09 17.37
N PHE A 83 -1.03 -4.22 16.78
CA PHE A 83 -0.82 -4.19 15.33
C PHE A 83 -0.35 -5.54 14.80
N SER A 84 0.66 -6.16 15.42
CA SER A 84 1.19 -7.45 14.96
C SER A 84 0.13 -8.55 14.98
N ARG A 85 -0.72 -8.57 16.02
CA ARG A 85 -1.84 -9.49 16.13
C ARG A 85 -2.87 -9.26 15.02
N LEU A 86 -3.37 -8.03 14.88
CA LEU A 86 -4.37 -7.70 13.86
C LEU A 86 -3.83 -7.94 12.44
N PHE A 87 -2.58 -7.53 12.17
CA PHE A 87 -1.95 -7.73 10.87
C PHE A 87 -1.85 -9.20 10.53
N LYS A 88 -1.38 -10.06 11.47
CA LYS A 88 -1.32 -11.51 11.25
C LYS A 88 -2.70 -12.13 11.03
N GLN A 89 -3.70 -11.71 11.79
CA GLN A 89 -5.09 -12.17 11.58
C GLN A 89 -5.66 -11.68 10.24
N THR A 90 -5.18 -10.56 9.72
CA THR A 90 -5.61 -10.01 8.43
C THR A 90 -4.92 -10.72 7.28
N MET A 91 -3.59 -10.72 7.28
CA MET A 91 -2.72 -11.12 6.16
C MET A 91 -2.24 -12.59 6.25
N GLY A 92 -2.53 -13.29 7.34
CA GLY A 92 -2.08 -14.67 7.59
C GLY A 92 -0.62 -14.79 8.08
N ILE A 93 0.19 -13.74 7.92
CA ILE A 93 1.62 -13.73 8.25
C ILE A 93 2.01 -12.53 9.11
N THR A 94 3.18 -12.58 9.74
CA THR A 94 3.67 -11.47 10.55
C THR A 94 4.10 -10.27 9.67
N PRO A 95 4.09 -9.04 10.20
CA PRO A 95 4.50 -7.86 9.45
C PRO A 95 5.91 -7.96 8.83
N LEU A 96 6.88 -8.51 9.56
CA LEU A 96 8.26 -8.63 9.07
C LEU A 96 8.39 -9.67 7.93
N LEU A 97 7.63 -10.77 7.99
CA LEU A 97 7.58 -11.74 6.89
C LEU A 97 6.91 -11.13 5.66
N TYR A 98 5.85 -10.34 5.84
CA TYR A 98 5.21 -9.60 4.76
C TYR A 98 6.17 -8.64 4.07
N VAL A 99 6.91 -7.82 4.83
CA VAL A 99 7.94 -6.92 4.26
C VAL A 99 8.98 -7.73 3.47
N THR A 100 9.40 -8.88 3.98
CA THR A 100 10.37 -9.75 3.29
C THR A 100 9.81 -10.26 1.96
N ALA A 101 8.55 -10.71 1.94
CA ALA A 101 7.88 -11.15 0.72
C ALA A 101 7.77 -10.02 -0.31
N ARG A 102 7.37 -8.81 0.13
CA ARG A 102 7.32 -7.62 -0.74
C ARG A 102 8.67 -7.24 -1.32
N ARG A 103 9.76 -7.36 -0.55
CA ARG A 103 11.13 -7.16 -1.06
C ARG A 103 11.50 -8.18 -2.13
N VAL A 104 11.15 -9.45 -1.93
CA VAL A 104 11.41 -10.51 -2.93
C VAL A 104 10.64 -10.25 -4.21
N GLU A 105 9.36 -9.91 -4.10
CA GLU A 105 8.51 -9.57 -5.24
C GLU A 105 9.09 -8.40 -6.04
N ALA A 106 9.39 -7.28 -5.37
CA ALA A 106 9.93 -6.08 -6.01
C ALA A 106 11.32 -6.33 -6.63
N ALA A 107 12.20 -7.06 -5.93
CA ALA A 107 13.50 -7.44 -6.46
C ALA A 107 13.34 -8.36 -7.70
N GLY A 108 12.41 -9.31 -7.65
CA GLY A 108 12.10 -10.20 -8.77
C GLY A 108 11.60 -9.45 -9.98
N GLN A 109 10.70 -8.49 -9.82
CA GLN A 109 10.24 -7.61 -10.90
C GLN A 109 11.40 -6.79 -11.48
N TYR A 110 12.22 -6.20 -10.62
CA TYR A 110 13.36 -5.39 -11.05
C TYR A 110 14.41 -6.21 -11.81
N MET A 111 14.61 -7.48 -11.46
CA MET A 111 15.49 -8.39 -12.20
C MET A 111 15.05 -8.66 -13.64
N LEU A 112 13.76 -8.51 -13.96
CA LEU A 112 13.21 -8.73 -15.31
C LEU A 112 13.32 -7.50 -16.19
N CYS A 113 13.35 -6.32 -15.58
CA CYS A 113 13.39 -5.03 -16.27
C CYS A 113 14.79 -4.40 -16.29
N SER A 114 15.81 -5.06 -15.72
CA SER A 114 17.17 -4.49 -15.61
C SER A 114 18.28 -5.55 -15.67
N GLU A 115 19.43 -5.12 -16.17
CA GLU A 115 20.69 -5.87 -16.17
C GLU A 115 21.55 -5.59 -14.93
N CYS A 116 20.98 -4.96 -13.89
CA CYS A 116 21.71 -4.65 -12.66
C CYS A 116 22.27 -5.93 -12.00
N SER A 117 23.42 -5.78 -11.34
CA SER A 117 24.03 -6.88 -10.59
C SER A 117 23.13 -7.28 -9.41
N LEU A 118 23.21 -8.56 -8.99
CA LEU A 118 22.43 -9.03 -7.84
C LEU A 118 22.85 -8.33 -6.54
N SER A 119 24.11 -7.87 -6.44
CA SER A 119 24.60 -7.08 -5.31
C SER A 119 23.93 -5.70 -5.24
N ASP A 120 23.79 -5.02 -6.37
CA ASP A 120 23.10 -3.72 -6.42
C ASP A 120 21.61 -3.87 -6.10
N ILE A 121 20.98 -4.93 -6.62
CA ILE A 121 19.58 -5.25 -6.33
C ILE A 121 19.39 -5.56 -4.85
N ALA A 122 20.31 -6.31 -4.24
CA ALA A 122 20.27 -6.61 -2.82
C ALA A 122 20.28 -5.31 -1.99
N LEU A 123 21.23 -4.40 -2.26
CA LEU A 123 21.32 -3.13 -1.56
C LEU A 123 20.08 -2.26 -1.78
N ARG A 124 19.59 -2.17 -3.02
CA ARG A 124 18.40 -1.38 -3.39
C ARG A 124 17.14 -1.79 -2.65
N TYR A 125 16.95 -3.08 -2.39
CA TYR A 125 15.74 -3.62 -1.74
C TYR A 125 15.99 -4.03 -0.28
N GLY A 126 17.05 -3.50 0.34
CA GLY A 126 17.29 -3.62 1.78
C GLY A 126 17.72 -5.00 2.25
N PHE A 127 18.31 -5.81 1.36
CA PHE A 127 19.02 -7.03 1.73
C PHE A 127 20.45 -6.68 2.16
N CYS A 128 20.97 -7.42 3.14
CA CYS A 128 22.31 -7.19 3.70
C CYS A 128 23.43 -7.32 2.65
N ASP A 129 23.29 -8.30 1.76
CA ASP A 129 24.24 -8.61 0.70
C ASP A 129 23.56 -9.51 -0.36
N GLN A 130 24.28 -9.79 -1.44
CA GLN A 130 23.83 -10.68 -2.51
C GLN A 130 23.49 -12.09 -2.01
N SER A 131 24.27 -12.64 -1.08
CA SER A 131 24.03 -13.99 -0.53
C SER A 131 22.74 -14.05 0.28
N HIS A 132 22.43 -12.98 1.03
CA HIS A 132 21.18 -12.82 1.75
C HIS A 132 20.00 -12.76 0.79
N LEU A 133 20.09 -11.95 -0.28
CA LEU A 133 19.08 -11.93 -1.35
C LEU A 133 18.88 -13.34 -1.93
N CYS A 134 19.95 -14.01 -2.38
CA CYS A 134 19.85 -15.34 -2.99
C CYS A 134 19.18 -16.37 -2.07
N ARG A 135 19.54 -16.39 -0.79
CA ARG A 135 18.99 -17.32 0.20
C ARG A 135 17.50 -17.07 0.43
N VAL A 136 17.11 -15.81 0.64
CA VAL A 136 15.72 -15.44 0.88
C VAL A 136 14.89 -15.66 -0.39
N PHE A 137 15.36 -15.18 -1.54
CA PHE A 137 14.66 -15.32 -2.81
C PHE A 137 14.39 -16.79 -3.15
N LYS A 138 15.38 -17.67 -2.98
CA LYS A 138 15.20 -19.11 -3.22
C LYS A 138 14.21 -19.74 -2.25
N ARG A 139 14.22 -19.33 -0.98
CA ARG A 139 13.26 -19.79 0.01
C ARG A 139 11.82 -19.40 -0.33
N GLU A 140 11.60 -18.15 -0.75
CA GLU A 140 10.25 -17.61 -1.04
C GLU A 140 9.73 -17.94 -2.46
N THR A 141 10.61 -18.24 -3.43
CA THR A 141 10.20 -18.49 -4.83
C THR A 141 10.45 -19.92 -5.30
N GLY A 142 11.27 -20.69 -4.57
CA GLY A 142 11.80 -21.98 -5.01
C GLY A 142 12.92 -21.89 -6.05
N LEU A 143 13.22 -20.71 -6.60
CA LEU A 143 14.20 -20.50 -7.67
C LEU A 143 15.33 -19.59 -7.22
N SER A 144 16.54 -19.78 -7.77
CA SER A 144 17.61 -18.78 -7.56
C SER A 144 17.32 -17.50 -8.37
N PRO A 145 17.79 -16.32 -7.94
CA PRO A 145 17.67 -15.08 -8.73
C PRO A 145 18.17 -15.19 -10.18
N GLN A 146 19.28 -15.91 -10.39
CA GLN A 146 19.84 -16.12 -11.74
C GLN A 146 18.93 -17.00 -12.60
N THR A 147 18.41 -18.08 -12.01
CA THR A 147 17.44 -18.96 -12.68
C THR A 147 16.16 -18.19 -13.02
N TRP A 148 15.66 -17.38 -12.09
CA TRP A 148 14.52 -16.50 -12.29
C TRP A 148 14.73 -15.57 -13.47
N ARG A 149 15.85 -14.82 -13.50
CA ARG A 149 16.18 -13.92 -14.62
C ARG A 149 16.19 -14.67 -15.95
N LYS A 150 16.88 -15.82 -16.04
CA LYS A 150 16.95 -16.62 -17.27
C LYS A 150 15.59 -17.13 -17.77
N LEU A 151 14.70 -17.54 -16.86
CA LEU A 151 13.38 -18.09 -17.23
C LEU A 151 12.40 -17.01 -17.70
N TYR A 152 12.51 -15.80 -17.16
CA TYR A 152 11.50 -14.75 -17.36
C TYR A 152 11.98 -13.53 -18.16
N SER A 153 13.30 -13.36 -18.42
CA SER A 153 13.82 -12.22 -19.20
C SER A 153 13.51 -12.28 -20.70
N GLY A 154 13.18 -13.46 -21.23
CA GLY A 154 12.80 -13.65 -22.65
C GLY A 154 11.30 -13.55 -22.94
N ALA A 155 10.45 -13.41 -21.91
CA ALA A 155 9.01 -13.34 -22.07
C ALA A 155 8.58 -11.88 -22.27
N THR A 156 8.55 -11.43 -23.53
CA THR A 156 7.92 -10.15 -23.93
C THR A 156 6.56 -9.99 -23.21
N PRO A 157 6.30 -8.89 -22.47
CA PRO A 157 5.09 -8.76 -21.66
C PRO A 157 3.90 -8.43 -22.57
N ARG A 158 3.40 -9.42 -23.31
CA ARG A 158 2.09 -9.33 -23.96
C ARG A 158 1.02 -9.49 -22.88
N ARG A 159 0.76 -8.40 -22.17
CA ARG A 159 -0.52 -8.06 -21.54
C ARG A 159 -1.25 -9.25 -20.89
N ARG A 160 -0.60 -9.94 -19.96
CA ARG A 160 -1.30 -10.73 -18.95
C ARG A 160 -0.81 -10.22 -17.61
N LYS A 161 -1.74 -9.92 -16.72
CA LYS A 161 -1.51 -9.92 -15.27
C LYS A 161 -1.05 -11.35 -14.94
N ALA A 162 0.20 -11.65 -15.22
CA ALA A 162 0.76 -12.98 -15.11
C ALA A 162 1.05 -13.17 -13.62
N SER A 163 0.24 -14.01 -12.99
CA SER A 163 0.49 -14.54 -11.66
C SER A 163 1.96 -14.92 -11.54
N MET A 164 2.72 -14.15 -10.76
CA MET A 164 4.04 -14.56 -10.32
C MET A 164 3.89 -15.83 -9.49
N PRO A 165 4.59 -16.93 -9.79
CA PRO A 165 4.62 -18.07 -8.90
C PRO A 165 5.55 -17.75 -7.72
N LEU A 166 5.07 -16.96 -6.77
CA LEU A 166 5.65 -16.90 -5.43
C LEU A 166 5.21 -18.19 -4.73
N ASN A 167 6.14 -19.13 -4.56
CA ASN A 167 5.87 -20.39 -3.90
C ASN A 167 5.78 -20.13 -2.38
N THR A 168 4.55 -20.23 -1.84
CA THR A 168 4.30 -20.44 -0.40
C THR A 168 4.64 -19.27 0.54
N ILE A 169 4.18 -18.08 0.19
CA ILE A 169 3.27 -17.40 1.10
C ILE A 169 2.14 -16.94 0.20
N GLN A 170 1.00 -17.63 0.24
CA GLN A 170 -0.25 -17.04 -0.19
C GLN A 170 -0.35 -15.75 0.62
N LEU A 171 0.08 -14.63 0.02
CA LEU A 171 -0.47 -13.32 0.31
C LEU A 171 -1.95 -13.52 0.06
N HIS A 172 -2.63 -14.04 1.08
CA HIS A 172 -4.07 -14.16 1.07
C HIS A 172 -4.48 -12.71 0.95
N ASP A 173 -4.82 -12.27 -0.26
CA ASP A 173 -5.48 -10.99 -0.48
C ASP A 173 -6.79 -11.12 0.29
N PRO A 174 -6.85 -10.65 1.55
CA PRO A 174 -8.05 -10.83 2.37
C PRO A 174 -9.20 -9.97 1.84
N ILE A 175 -8.87 -9.17 0.82
CA ILE A 175 -9.62 -8.10 0.19
C ILE A 175 -10.31 -8.60 -1.09
N ALA A 176 -9.92 -9.77 -1.63
CA ALA A 176 -10.45 -10.29 -2.90
C ALA A 176 -11.80 -11.05 -2.79
N ASN A 177 -12.27 -11.37 -1.58
CA ASN A 177 -13.60 -11.96 -1.36
C ASN A 177 -14.48 -10.99 -0.56
N HIS A 178 -15.79 -11.00 -0.83
CA HIS A 178 -16.86 -10.07 -0.39
C HIS A 178 -17.13 -8.95 -1.39
N ASN A 179 -17.75 -9.35 -2.51
CA ASN A 179 -18.80 -8.58 -3.17
C ASN A 179 -20.13 -9.28 -2.87
#